data_AF-A0AAU0LWS9-F1
#
_entry.id   AF-A0AAU0LWS9-F1
#
_cell.length_a   1.000
_cell.length_b   1.000
_cell.length_c   1.000
_cell.angle_alpha   90.00
_cell.angle_beta   90.00
_cell.angle_gamma   90.00
#
_symmetry.space_group_name_H-M   'P 1'
#
loop_
_entity.id
_entity.type
_entity.pdbx_description
1 polymer ?
#
loop_
_entity_poly.entity_id
_entity_poly.type
_entity_poly.pdbx_seq_one_letter_code
_entity_poly.pdbx_strand_id
1 'polypeptide(L)'
;MPWNPVIYNQFKDIRFKPFYDLSELITADKMEHAVDLGCGTGEQTAILSEQFSQATFLGIDSSAEMLSKSHKLETERLKFRQSSVEAFLAEPKTWDLIFSNAALQWLEDHQVLFPQIISKLNVGGQLAIQMPYQPENILNKILFELATEEPYRTYLGGWNRPSSVLDMDTYAQLLFDNGLDQLNLSLRVYPLIAADAEMLYNFIAGSALIPYMEQLEEDKKSVFITEYKTRIKEQFTKFPAIYSFKRILLYGRKM
;
A
#
# COMPACT_ATOMS: atom_id res chain seq x y z
N MET A 1 -0.36 10.52 -16.14
CA MET A 1 -1.75 10.93 -15.85
C MET A 1 -1.80 11.32 -14.38
N PRO A 2 -2.29 12.51 -14.01
CA PRO A 2 -2.47 12.84 -12.60
C PRO A 2 -3.47 11.87 -11.95
N TRP A 3 -3.32 11.65 -10.65
CA TRP A 3 -4.26 10.90 -9.83
C TRP A 3 -5.70 11.37 -10.08
N ASN A 4 -6.60 10.45 -10.46
CA ASN A 4 -8.02 10.76 -10.68
C ASN A 4 -8.86 10.30 -9.48
N PRO A 5 -9.33 11.23 -8.61
CA PRO A 5 -10.12 10.89 -7.43
C PRO A 5 -11.44 10.18 -7.75
N VAL A 6 -12.07 10.48 -8.88
CA VAL A 6 -13.41 9.95 -9.22
C VAL A 6 -13.33 8.46 -9.52
N ILE A 7 -12.35 8.06 -10.34
CA ILE A 7 -12.09 6.63 -10.66
C ILE A 7 -11.56 5.90 -9.42
N TYR A 8 -10.73 6.56 -8.60
CA TYR A 8 -10.25 5.98 -7.35
C TYR A 8 -11.38 5.72 -6.35
N ASN A 9 -12.28 6.69 -6.18
CA ASN A 9 -13.42 6.62 -5.27
C ASN A 9 -14.49 5.62 -5.70
N GLN A 10 -14.61 5.31 -7.00
CA GLN A 10 -15.55 4.28 -7.49
C GLN A 10 -15.33 2.90 -6.86
N PHE A 11 -14.08 2.60 -6.47
CA PHE A 11 -13.70 1.34 -5.85
C PHE A 11 -13.36 1.49 -4.36
N LYS A 12 -13.80 2.58 -3.71
CA LYS A 12 -13.43 2.89 -2.33
C LYS A 12 -13.80 1.77 -1.35
N ASP A 13 -15.01 1.22 -1.46
CA ASP A 13 -15.50 0.18 -0.55
C ASP A 13 -14.62 -1.08 -0.58
N ILE A 14 -14.22 -1.54 -1.77
CA ILE A 14 -13.33 -2.71 -1.87
C ILE A 14 -11.89 -2.37 -1.46
N ARG A 15 -11.43 -1.14 -1.69
CA ARG A 15 -10.08 -0.67 -1.30
C ARG A 15 -9.93 -0.47 0.21
N PHE A 16 -11.03 -0.23 0.93
CA PHE A 16 -11.03 -0.02 2.38
C PHE A 16 -11.16 -1.33 3.18
N LYS A 17 -11.66 -2.42 2.60
CA LYS A 17 -11.72 -3.72 3.29
C LYS A 17 -10.37 -4.18 3.89
N PRO A 18 -9.22 -4.08 3.18
CA PRO A 18 -7.93 -4.40 3.77
C PRO A 18 -7.56 -3.55 4.99
N PHE A 19 -7.94 -2.27 4.98
CA PHE A 19 -7.74 -1.36 6.12
C PHE A 19 -8.53 -1.85 7.34
N TYR A 20 -9.81 -2.17 7.16
CA TYR A 20 -10.65 -2.64 8.26
C TYR A 20 -10.15 -3.97 8.82
N ASP A 21 -9.86 -4.94 7.96
CA ASP A 21 -9.32 -6.24 8.36
C ASP A 21 -7.98 -6.11 9.12
N LEU A 22 -7.12 -5.16 8.74
CA LEU A 22 -5.89 -4.87 9.46
C LEU A 22 -6.17 -4.20 10.80
N SER A 23 -7.09 -3.23 10.84
CA SER A 23 -7.45 -2.48 12.06
C SER A 23 -8.04 -3.38 13.15
N GLU A 24 -8.75 -4.44 12.77
CA GLU A 24 -9.34 -5.42 13.69
C GLU A 24 -8.29 -6.22 14.47
N LEU A 25 -7.05 -6.29 13.98
CA LEU A 25 -5.95 -6.97 14.68
C LEU A 25 -5.36 -6.11 15.82
N ILE A 26 -5.65 -4.81 15.83
CA ILE A 26 -5.05 -3.84 16.74
C ILE A 26 -5.84 -3.78 18.04
N THR A 27 -5.14 -3.84 19.17
CA THR A 27 -5.74 -3.78 20.51
C THR A 27 -5.47 -2.41 21.15
N ALA A 28 -6.38 -1.92 21.99
CA ALA A 28 -6.24 -0.63 22.65
C ALA A 28 -5.30 -0.66 23.88
N ASP A 29 -4.77 -1.83 24.25
CA ASP A 29 -4.05 -2.00 25.51
C ASP A 29 -2.75 -1.18 25.55
N LYS A 30 -2.71 -0.21 26.47
CA LYS A 30 -1.58 0.71 26.74
C LYS A 30 -1.08 1.50 25.54
N MET A 31 -1.97 1.82 24.59
CA MET A 31 -1.61 2.67 23.44
C MET A 31 -1.76 4.15 23.79
N GLU A 32 -0.66 4.89 23.82
CA GLU A 32 -0.65 6.35 24.03
C GLU A 32 -0.23 7.10 22.75
N HIS A 33 0.71 6.53 21.99
CA HIS A 33 1.27 7.12 20.78
C HIS A 33 1.23 6.16 19.60
N ALA A 34 0.46 6.53 18.58
CA ALA A 34 0.35 5.81 17.31
C ALA A 34 0.88 6.64 16.14
N VAL A 35 1.48 5.97 15.17
CA VAL A 35 1.89 6.58 13.89
C VAL A 35 1.35 5.77 12.71
N ASP A 36 0.89 6.46 11.68
CA ASP A 36 0.51 5.90 10.38
C ASP A 36 1.53 6.31 9.32
N LEU A 37 2.31 5.33 8.84
CA LEU A 37 3.34 5.52 7.82
C LEU A 37 2.73 5.47 6.42
N GLY A 38 2.73 6.60 5.73
CA GLY A 38 2.12 6.78 4.41
C GLY A 38 0.61 6.97 4.49
N CYS A 39 0.19 7.93 5.32
CA CYS A 39 -1.23 8.17 5.64
C CYS A 39 -2.05 8.70 4.45
N GLY A 40 -1.43 9.12 3.35
CA GLY A 40 -2.09 9.70 2.19
C GLY A 40 -2.96 10.89 2.58
N THR A 41 -4.23 10.86 2.22
CA THR A 41 -5.19 11.94 2.53
C THR A 41 -5.66 11.96 3.99
N GLY A 42 -5.19 11.03 4.82
CA GLY A 42 -5.47 10.97 6.26
C GLY A 42 -6.84 10.40 6.66
N GLU A 43 -7.68 10.00 5.71
CA GLU A 43 -9.04 9.52 6.00
C GLU A 43 -9.02 8.23 6.83
N GLN A 44 -8.16 7.28 6.49
CA GLN A 44 -8.02 6.02 7.23
C GLN A 44 -7.37 6.23 8.59
N THR A 45 -6.40 7.13 8.70
CA THR A 45 -5.81 7.55 9.98
C THR A 45 -6.85 8.17 10.90
N ALA A 46 -7.75 9.00 10.36
CA ALA A 46 -8.84 9.61 11.11
C ALA A 46 -9.80 8.54 11.66
N ILE A 47 -10.26 7.63 10.80
CA ILE A 47 -11.11 6.50 11.20
C ILE A 47 -10.43 5.66 12.30
N LEU A 48 -9.15 5.35 12.14
CA LEU A 48 -8.39 4.56 13.13
C LEU A 48 -8.29 5.31 14.47
N SER A 49 -8.04 6.63 14.43
CA SER A 49 -7.91 7.46 15.64
C SER A 49 -9.20 7.60 16.46
N GLU A 50 -10.36 7.40 15.83
CA GLU A 50 -11.67 7.36 16.49
C GLU A 50 -11.85 6.05 17.27
N GLN A 51 -11.32 4.93 16.76
CA GLN A 51 -11.39 3.62 17.43
C GLN A 51 -10.54 3.59 18.72
N PHE A 52 -9.44 4.36 18.75
CA PHE A 52 -8.51 4.41 19.88
C PHE A 52 -8.51 5.79 20.54
N SER A 53 -9.61 6.11 21.22
CA SER A 53 -9.88 7.45 21.77
C SER A 53 -8.88 7.96 22.81
N GLN A 54 -8.09 7.08 23.42
CA GLN A 54 -7.09 7.44 24.44
C GLN A 54 -5.71 7.73 23.84
N ALA A 55 -5.46 7.33 22.60
CA ALA A 55 -4.17 7.52 21.95
C ALA A 55 -4.14 8.82 21.13
N THR A 56 -2.92 9.33 20.98
CA THR A 56 -2.57 10.38 20.01
C THR A 56 -2.03 9.72 18.74
N PHE A 57 -2.41 10.25 17.58
CA PHE A 57 -2.07 9.75 16.27
C PHE A 57 -1.27 10.78 15.49
N LEU A 58 -0.21 10.31 14.85
CA LEU A 58 0.54 11.06 13.84
C LEU A 58 0.42 10.35 12.49
N GLY A 59 -0.22 10.97 11.51
CA GLY A 59 -0.10 10.53 10.12
C GLY A 59 1.13 11.17 9.46
N ILE A 60 1.97 10.37 8.82
CA ILE A 60 3.09 10.87 8.01
C ILE A 60 2.93 10.49 6.54
N ASP A 61 3.27 11.42 5.65
CA ASP A 61 3.33 11.15 4.21
C ASP A 61 4.38 12.06 3.55
N SER A 62 5.03 11.58 2.49
CA SER A 62 6.01 12.38 1.75
C SER A 62 5.35 13.41 0.80
N SER A 63 4.11 13.18 0.39
CA SER A 63 3.37 14.01 -0.56
C SER A 63 2.65 15.17 0.12
N ALA A 64 3.13 16.39 -0.11
CA ALA A 64 2.44 17.61 0.30
C ALA A 64 1.03 17.72 -0.33
N GLU A 65 0.84 17.21 -1.54
CA GLU A 65 -0.46 17.19 -2.22
C GLU A 65 -1.47 16.33 -1.44
N MET A 66 -1.07 15.14 -1.01
CA MET A 66 -1.94 14.26 -0.22
C MET A 66 -2.28 14.88 1.13
N LEU A 67 -1.28 15.45 1.82
CA LEU A 67 -1.46 16.08 3.13
C LEU A 67 -2.29 17.37 3.10
N SER A 68 -2.36 18.08 1.98
CA SER A 68 -3.26 19.24 1.86
C SER A 68 -4.72 18.91 2.23
N LYS A 69 -5.13 17.65 2.06
CA LYS A 69 -6.47 17.15 2.40
C LYS A 69 -6.58 16.59 3.82
N SER A 70 -5.47 16.33 4.50
CA SER A 70 -5.46 15.73 5.84
C SER A 70 -5.57 16.79 6.94
N HIS A 71 -5.08 18.02 6.73
CA HIS A 71 -5.13 19.08 7.74
C HIS A 71 -6.54 19.40 8.26
N LYS A 72 -7.58 19.26 7.44
CA LYS A 72 -8.98 19.44 7.86
C LYS A 72 -9.51 18.33 8.77
N LEU A 73 -8.80 17.21 8.85
CA LEU A 73 -9.12 16.06 9.71
C LEU A 73 -8.40 16.14 11.06
N GLU A 74 -7.49 17.11 11.25
CA GLU A 74 -6.76 17.25 12.50
C GLU A 74 -7.69 17.50 13.68
N THR A 75 -7.30 16.94 14.82
CA THR A 75 -7.93 17.19 16.12
C THR A 75 -6.85 17.52 17.15
N GLU A 76 -7.20 17.59 18.43
CA GLU A 76 -6.22 17.67 19.51
C GLU A 76 -5.36 16.41 19.59
N ARG A 77 -5.91 15.25 19.19
CA ARG A 77 -5.23 13.94 19.26
C ARG A 77 -4.71 13.44 17.92
N LEU A 78 -5.13 14.03 16.79
CA LEU A 78 -4.72 13.62 15.45
C LEU A 78 -3.98 14.76 14.75
N LYS A 79 -2.73 14.50 14.38
CA LYS A 79 -1.89 15.43 13.62
C LYS A 79 -1.32 14.78 12.38
N PHE A 80 -0.98 15.60 11.39
CA PHE A 80 -0.35 15.16 10.17
C PHE A 80 0.95 15.91 9.93
N ARG A 81 1.94 15.21 9.36
CA ARG A 81 3.27 15.79 9.10
C ARG A 81 3.84 15.30 7.78
N GLN A 82 4.39 16.22 7.00
CA GLN A 82 5.17 15.86 5.82
C GLN A 82 6.52 15.28 6.25
N SER A 83 6.75 14.01 5.92
CA SER A 83 8.01 13.31 6.19
C SER A 83 8.10 12.08 5.30
N SER A 84 9.31 11.74 4.85
CA SER A 84 9.56 10.40 4.32
C SER A 84 9.63 9.38 5.47
N VAL A 85 9.52 8.09 5.15
CA VAL A 85 9.66 7.03 6.14
C VAL A 85 11.10 6.98 6.67
N GLU A 86 12.10 7.19 5.81
CA GLU A 86 13.52 7.21 6.19
C GLU A 86 13.83 8.34 7.17
N ALA A 87 13.31 9.54 6.92
CA ALA A 87 13.47 10.68 7.83
C ALA A 87 12.80 10.41 9.18
N PHE A 88 11.61 9.80 9.18
CA PHE A 88 10.93 9.35 10.40
C PHE A 88 11.76 8.31 11.16
N LEU A 89 12.35 7.34 10.47
CA LEU A 89 13.20 6.30 11.08
C LEU A 89 14.51 6.84 11.67
N ALA A 90 14.95 8.03 11.28
CA ALA A 90 16.09 8.70 11.89
C ALA A 90 15.77 9.35 13.26
N GLU A 91 14.50 9.54 13.61
CA GLU A 91 14.09 10.20 14.86
C GLU A 91 14.27 9.29 16.09
N PRO A 92 14.63 9.83 17.26
CA PRO A 92 14.83 9.00 18.46
C PRO A 92 13.53 8.47 19.08
N LYS A 93 12.37 8.99 18.67
CA LYS A 93 11.07 8.66 19.26
C LYS A 93 10.62 7.23 18.90
N THR A 94 10.05 6.54 19.88
CA THR A 94 9.39 5.23 19.74
C THR A 94 7.87 5.33 19.92
N TRP A 95 7.15 4.28 19.51
CA TRP A 95 5.70 4.28 19.34
C TRP A 95 5.05 3.01 19.88
N ASP A 96 3.81 3.12 20.34
CA ASP A 96 3.00 1.99 20.83
C ASP A 96 2.23 1.31 19.69
N LEU A 97 2.03 2.02 18.58
CA LEU A 97 1.51 1.48 17.34
C LEU A 97 2.25 2.10 16.16
N ILE A 98 2.78 1.24 15.29
CA ILE A 98 3.16 1.62 13.93
C ILE A 98 2.19 0.93 12.97
N PHE A 99 1.35 1.74 12.35
CA PHE A 99 0.39 1.33 11.34
C PHE A 99 0.90 1.73 9.96
N SER A 100 0.62 0.92 8.93
CA SER A 100 0.76 1.34 7.54
C SER A 100 -0.16 0.53 6.64
N ASN A 101 -1.05 1.22 5.92
CA ASN A 101 -1.96 0.59 4.99
C ASN A 101 -1.67 1.04 3.55
N ALA A 102 -1.24 0.10 2.72
CA ALA A 102 -0.96 0.29 1.30
C ALA A 102 0.06 1.42 0.99
N ALA A 103 1.10 1.57 1.82
CA ALA A 103 2.19 2.51 1.58
C ALA A 103 3.58 1.86 1.44
N LEU A 104 3.96 0.93 2.33
CA LEU A 104 5.34 0.45 2.37
C LEU A 104 5.79 -0.29 1.10
N GLN A 105 4.88 -0.82 0.27
CA GLN A 105 5.25 -1.44 -1.02
C GLN A 105 5.92 -0.48 -2.02
N TRP A 106 5.85 0.82 -1.76
CA TRP A 106 6.50 1.84 -2.60
C TRP A 106 7.98 2.02 -2.25
N LEU A 107 8.43 1.48 -1.11
CA LEU A 107 9.82 1.52 -0.67
C LEU A 107 10.55 0.24 -1.11
N GLU A 108 11.86 0.29 -1.11
CA GLU A 108 12.74 -0.81 -1.51
C GLU A 108 13.37 -1.48 -0.29
N ASP A 109 14.12 -2.56 -0.51
CA ASP A 109 14.94 -3.23 0.52
C ASP A 109 14.20 -3.54 1.83
N HIS A 110 13.05 -4.20 1.74
CA HIS A 110 12.21 -4.53 2.90
C HIS A 110 12.96 -5.34 3.98
N GLN A 111 13.97 -6.12 3.59
CA GLN A 111 14.84 -6.85 4.53
C GLN A 111 15.64 -5.91 5.45
N VAL A 112 15.94 -4.69 5.01
CA VAL A 112 16.63 -3.65 5.80
C VAL A 112 15.62 -2.72 6.47
N LEU A 113 14.56 -2.34 5.74
CA LEU A 113 13.56 -1.39 6.21
C LEU A 113 12.75 -1.91 7.42
N PHE A 114 12.28 -3.16 7.39
CA PHE A 114 11.43 -3.70 8.45
C PHE A 114 12.12 -3.78 9.81
N PRO A 115 13.38 -4.25 9.92
CA PRO A 115 14.14 -4.16 11.17
C PRO A 115 14.19 -2.74 11.76
N GLN A 116 14.39 -1.72 10.91
CA GLN A 116 14.40 -0.33 11.34
C GLN A 116 13.03 0.13 11.83
N ILE A 117 11.95 -0.22 11.12
CA ILE A 117 10.57 0.07 11.56
C ILE A 117 10.30 -0.60 12.91
N ILE A 118 10.62 -1.88 13.07
CA ILE A 118 10.40 -2.63 14.32
C ILE A 118 11.20 -2.04 15.49
N SER A 119 12.39 -1.49 15.22
CA SER A 119 13.21 -0.81 16.24
C SER A 119 12.56 0.46 16.80
N LYS A 120 11.55 1.03 16.11
CA LYS A 120 10.77 2.19 16.59
C LYS A 120 9.59 1.81 17.48
N LEU A 121 9.35 0.54 17.74
CA LEU A 121 8.30 0.11 18.66
C LEU A 121 8.80 0.16 20.11
N ASN A 122 7.96 0.66 21.01
CA ASN A 122 8.10 0.42 22.44
C ASN A 122 7.95 -1.08 22.74
N VAL A 123 8.50 -1.53 23.86
CA VAL A 123 8.16 -2.84 24.44
C VAL A 123 6.65 -2.92 24.65
N GLY A 124 6.01 -3.98 24.15
CA GLY A 124 4.56 -4.14 24.12
C GLY A 124 3.84 -3.42 22.97
N GLY A 125 4.56 -2.63 22.17
CA GLY A 125 4.03 -1.90 21.01
C GLY A 125 3.62 -2.83 19.87
N GLN A 126 2.76 -2.35 18.98
CA GLN A 126 2.12 -3.13 17.92
C GLN A 126 2.60 -2.69 16.53
N LEU A 127 2.93 -3.66 15.68
CA LEU A 127 3.13 -3.44 14.25
C LEU A 127 1.89 -3.92 13.50
N ALA A 128 1.34 -3.09 12.60
CA ALA A 128 0.22 -3.47 11.74
C ALA A 128 0.45 -2.93 10.33
N ILE A 129 0.77 -3.81 9.38
CA ILE A 129 1.10 -3.44 7.99
C ILE A 129 0.24 -4.22 7.00
N GLN A 130 -0.30 -3.52 6.00
CA GLN A 130 -1.02 -4.13 4.88
C GLN A 130 -0.39 -3.66 3.57
N MET A 131 -0.03 -4.61 2.69
CA MET A 131 0.52 -4.30 1.36
C MET A 131 -0.15 -5.10 0.23
N PRO A 132 -0.20 -4.58 -1.01
CA PRO A 132 -0.57 -5.37 -2.19
C PRO A 132 0.39 -6.54 -2.38
N TYR A 133 -0.12 -7.76 -2.57
CA TYR A 133 0.73 -8.90 -2.96
C TYR A 133 0.81 -8.99 -4.48
N GLN A 134 1.59 -8.10 -5.07
CA GLN A 134 1.70 -7.87 -6.52
C GLN A 134 2.29 -9.06 -7.31
N PRO A 135 3.27 -9.83 -6.81
CA PRO A 135 3.89 -10.91 -7.59
C PRO A 135 2.90 -11.93 -8.15
N GLU A 136 1.75 -12.12 -7.49
CA GLU A 136 0.71 -13.04 -7.94
C GLU A 136 -0.53 -12.40 -8.58
N ASN A 137 -0.58 -11.06 -8.67
CA ASN A 137 -1.72 -10.36 -9.24
C ASN A 137 -1.59 -10.30 -10.77
N ILE A 138 -2.56 -10.87 -11.48
CA ILE A 138 -2.48 -11.06 -12.94
C ILE A 138 -2.32 -9.74 -13.72
N LEU A 139 -3.02 -8.68 -13.30
CA LEU A 139 -2.89 -7.36 -13.94
C LEU A 139 -1.47 -6.78 -13.75
N ASN A 140 -0.84 -7.00 -12.59
CA ASN A 140 0.56 -6.61 -12.37
C ASN A 140 1.53 -7.43 -13.23
N LYS A 141 1.27 -8.73 -13.43
CA LYS A 141 2.09 -9.59 -14.30
C LYS A 141 2.05 -9.12 -15.76
N ILE A 142 0.85 -8.90 -16.30
CA ILE A 142 0.67 -8.38 -17.66
C ILE A 142 1.46 -7.07 -17.84
N LEU A 143 1.35 -6.15 -16.87
CA LEU A 143 2.02 -4.86 -16.93
C LEU A 143 3.55 -5.00 -16.90
N PHE A 144 4.06 -5.87 -16.02
CA PHE A 144 5.48 -6.14 -15.89
C PHE A 144 6.06 -6.77 -17.15
N GLU A 145 5.37 -7.77 -17.73
CA GLU A 145 5.76 -8.45 -18.97
C GLU A 145 5.77 -7.46 -20.15
N LEU A 146 4.69 -6.69 -20.31
CA LEU A 146 4.57 -5.67 -21.35
C LEU A 146 5.75 -4.70 -21.36
N ALA A 147 6.21 -4.27 -20.18
CA ALA A 147 7.34 -3.35 -20.03
C ALA A 147 8.70 -3.97 -20.42
N THR A 148 8.81 -5.30 -20.49
CA THR A 148 10.05 -6.00 -20.89
C THR A 148 10.15 -6.28 -22.39
N GLU A 149 9.08 -6.07 -23.14
CA GLU A 149 8.99 -6.42 -24.57
C GLU A 149 9.18 -5.20 -25.48
N GLU A 150 9.74 -5.40 -26.67
CA GLU A 150 9.83 -4.32 -27.67
C GLU A 150 8.46 -4.02 -28.29
N PRO A 151 8.14 -2.75 -28.60
CA PRO A 151 9.01 -1.56 -28.48
C PRO A 151 8.99 -0.89 -27.09
N TYR A 152 8.20 -1.40 -26.14
CA TYR A 152 7.95 -0.77 -24.85
C TYR A 152 9.16 -0.75 -23.94
N ARG A 153 10.00 -1.79 -23.99
CA ARG A 153 11.30 -1.82 -23.32
C ARG A 153 12.16 -0.64 -23.75
N THR A 154 12.25 -0.38 -25.06
CA THR A 154 12.95 0.80 -25.58
C THR A 154 12.30 2.10 -25.12
N TYR A 155 10.97 2.21 -25.17
CA TYR A 155 10.25 3.41 -24.72
C TYR A 155 10.44 3.72 -23.23
N LEU A 156 10.68 2.69 -22.41
CA LEU A 156 10.96 2.82 -20.98
C LEU A 156 12.46 2.88 -20.67
N GLY A 157 13.35 2.87 -21.68
CA GLY A 157 14.80 2.85 -21.46
C GLY A 157 15.28 1.61 -20.70
N GLY A 158 14.56 0.49 -20.81
CA GLY A 158 14.79 -0.74 -20.05
C GLY A 158 14.31 -0.68 -18.59
N TRP A 159 13.69 0.42 -18.17
CA TRP A 159 13.11 0.54 -16.83
C TRP A 159 11.90 -0.38 -16.66
N ASN A 160 11.82 -1.00 -15.50
CA ASN A 160 10.67 -1.77 -15.05
C ASN A 160 10.55 -1.64 -13.53
N ARG A 161 9.44 -2.10 -12.96
CA ARG A 161 9.17 -1.99 -11.53
C ARG A 161 8.89 -3.36 -10.91
N PRO A 162 9.94 -4.08 -10.48
CA PRO A 162 9.75 -5.27 -9.66
C PRO A 162 9.06 -4.89 -8.34
N SER A 163 8.34 -5.84 -7.75
CA SER A 163 7.72 -5.62 -6.43
C SER A 163 8.76 -5.80 -5.33
N SER A 164 8.84 -4.85 -4.40
CA SER A 164 9.66 -4.98 -3.17
C SER A 164 9.03 -5.91 -2.13
N VAL A 165 7.76 -6.31 -2.32
CA VAL A 165 7.02 -7.11 -1.36
C VAL A 165 7.55 -8.54 -1.35
N LEU A 166 8.10 -8.95 -0.20
CA LEU A 166 8.64 -10.29 0.04
C LEU A 166 7.54 -11.36 0.14
N ASP A 167 7.92 -12.63 0.09
CA ASP A 167 7.03 -13.74 0.40
C ASP A 167 6.70 -13.82 1.90
N MET A 168 5.68 -14.61 2.23
CA MET A 168 5.16 -14.73 3.59
C MET A 168 6.18 -15.31 4.58
N ASP A 169 6.96 -16.32 4.17
CA ASP A 169 7.92 -17.00 5.04
C ASP A 169 9.07 -16.06 5.40
N THR A 170 9.53 -15.28 4.42
CA THR A 170 10.54 -14.24 4.63
C THR A 170 10.03 -13.16 5.60
N TYR A 171 8.80 -12.67 5.47
CA TYR A 171 8.25 -11.73 6.45
C TYR A 171 8.10 -12.36 7.83
N ALA A 172 7.57 -13.59 7.93
CA ALA A 172 7.39 -14.27 9.22
C ALA A 172 8.71 -14.37 9.99
N GLN A 173 9.78 -14.81 9.32
CA GLN A 173 11.11 -14.91 9.91
C GLN A 173 11.66 -13.52 10.27
N LEU A 174 11.54 -12.53 9.38
CA LEU A 174 12.03 -11.17 9.62
C LEU A 174 11.36 -10.51 10.82
N LEU A 175 10.05 -10.66 10.97
CA LEU A 175 9.31 -10.13 12.12
C LEU A 175 9.75 -10.81 13.42
N PHE A 176 9.86 -12.14 13.42
CA PHE A 176 10.27 -12.94 14.57
C PHE A 176 11.69 -12.60 15.04
N ASP A 177 12.67 -12.59 14.12
CA ASP A 177 14.08 -12.33 14.43
C ASP A 177 14.32 -10.93 14.98
N ASN A 178 13.41 -9.98 14.69
CA ASN A 178 13.46 -8.62 15.20
C ASN A 178 12.63 -8.42 16.48
N GLY A 179 12.25 -9.51 17.14
CA GLY A 179 11.65 -9.50 18.47
C GLY A 179 10.17 -9.16 18.49
N LEU A 180 9.45 -9.42 17.39
CA LEU A 180 7.98 -9.46 17.44
C LEU A 180 7.49 -10.84 17.86
N ASP A 181 6.51 -10.86 18.76
CA ASP A 181 5.71 -12.01 19.14
C ASP A 181 4.23 -11.82 18.73
N GLN A 182 3.36 -12.76 19.13
CA GLN A 182 1.92 -12.73 18.84
C GLN A 182 1.61 -12.49 17.35
N LEU A 183 2.43 -13.10 16.49
CA LEU A 183 2.40 -12.88 15.06
C LEU A 183 1.06 -13.34 14.48
N ASN A 184 0.43 -12.45 13.70
CA ASN A 184 -0.74 -12.76 12.89
C ASN A 184 -0.47 -12.29 11.46
N LEU A 185 -0.16 -13.24 10.58
CA LEU A 185 0.12 -12.98 9.18
C LEU A 185 -0.92 -13.68 8.32
N SER A 186 -1.44 -12.98 7.31
CA SER A 186 -2.41 -13.57 6.38
C SER A 186 -2.28 -13.02 4.97
N LEU A 187 -2.56 -13.88 3.98
CA LEU A 187 -2.80 -13.48 2.61
C LEU A 187 -4.32 -13.47 2.39
N ARG A 188 -4.89 -12.29 2.17
CA ARG A 188 -6.33 -12.11 1.95
C ARG A 188 -6.62 -11.76 0.50
N VAL A 189 -7.72 -12.31 -0.04
CA VAL A 189 -8.23 -12.02 -1.38
C VAL A 189 -9.51 -11.23 -1.27
N TYR A 190 -9.55 -10.05 -1.86
CA TYR A 190 -10.75 -9.23 -1.96
C TYR A 190 -11.24 -9.23 -3.42
N PRO A 191 -12.18 -10.10 -3.79
CA PRO A 191 -12.51 -10.29 -5.19
C PRO A 191 -13.18 -9.04 -5.79
N LEU A 192 -12.61 -8.51 -6.87
CA LEU A 192 -13.27 -7.56 -7.76
C LEU A 192 -13.99 -8.34 -8.86
N ILE A 193 -15.32 -8.24 -8.91
CA ILE A 193 -16.11 -8.80 -10.00
C ILE A 193 -16.26 -7.72 -11.06
N ALA A 194 -15.51 -7.86 -12.15
CA ALA A 194 -15.49 -6.91 -13.25
C ALA A 194 -16.51 -7.27 -14.32
N ALA A 195 -17.32 -6.30 -14.74
CA ALA A 195 -18.31 -6.48 -15.80
C ALA A 195 -17.65 -6.58 -17.19
N ASP A 196 -16.49 -5.97 -17.37
CA ASP A 196 -15.74 -5.93 -18.62
C ASP A 196 -14.24 -5.67 -18.35
N ALA A 197 -13.43 -5.73 -19.41
CA ALA A 197 -12.00 -5.48 -19.35
C ALA A 197 -11.66 -4.02 -19.02
N GLU A 198 -12.55 -3.08 -19.34
CA GLU A 198 -12.34 -1.65 -19.07
C GLU A 198 -12.41 -1.38 -17.56
N MET A 199 -13.29 -2.06 -16.83
CA MET A 199 -13.36 -2.00 -15.37
C MET A 199 -12.07 -2.54 -14.72
N LEU A 200 -11.51 -3.64 -15.25
CA LEU A 200 -10.21 -4.17 -14.78
C LEU A 200 -9.08 -3.16 -15.00
N TYR A 201 -9.01 -2.56 -16.19
CA TYR A 201 -8.06 -1.51 -16.50
C TYR A 201 -8.20 -0.31 -15.54
N ASN A 202 -9.43 0.22 -15.39
CA ASN A 202 -9.69 1.39 -14.54
C ASN A 202 -9.31 1.12 -13.08
N PHE A 203 -9.52 -0.11 -12.60
CA PHE A 203 -9.14 -0.50 -11.24
C PHE A 203 -7.62 -0.40 -11.01
N ILE A 204 -6.80 -0.88 -11.94
CA ILE A 204 -5.34 -0.89 -11.77
C ILE A 204 -4.67 0.41 -12.22
N ALA A 205 -5.26 1.15 -13.18
CA ALA A 205 -4.69 2.36 -13.77
C ALA A 205 -4.35 3.44 -12.73
N GLY A 206 -5.22 3.64 -11.73
CA GLY A 206 -5.01 4.61 -10.65
C GLY A 206 -3.96 4.18 -9.60
N SER A 207 -3.18 3.14 -9.86
CA SER A 207 -2.14 2.65 -8.93
C SER A 207 -0.91 2.15 -9.68
N ALA A 208 -0.91 0.91 -10.16
CA ALA A 208 0.29 0.28 -10.70
C ALA A 208 0.75 0.87 -12.04
N LEU A 209 -0.16 1.48 -12.82
CA LEU A 209 0.17 2.06 -14.13
C LEU A 209 0.85 3.44 -14.02
N ILE A 210 0.63 4.17 -12.91
CA ILE A 210 1.11 5.54 -12.74
C ILE A 210 2.62 5.67 -12.99
N PRO A 211 3.50 4.85 -12.38
CA PRO A 211 4.94 4.96 -12.59
C PRO A 211 5.37 4.78 -14.06
N TYR A 212 4.73 3.86 -14.79
CA TYR A 212 5.01 3.68 -16.23
C TYR A 212 4.61 4.92 -17.04
N MET A 213 3.48 5.54 -16.68
CA MET A 213 3.01 6.76 -17.36
C MET A 213 3.86 7.99 -17.04
N GLU A 214 4.66 7.96 -15.99
CA GLU A 214 5.64 9.01 -15.65
C GLU A 214 6.94 8.85 -16.43
N GLN A 215 7.32 7.62 -16.78
CA GLN A 215 8.52 7.33 -17.57
C GLN A 215 8.31 7.49 -19.08
N LEU A 216 7.10 7.20 -19.59
CA LEU A 216 6.81 7.26 -21.01
C LEU A 216 6.64 8.69 -21.53
N GLU A 217 7.13 8.93 -22.75
CA GLU A 217 6.79 10.11 -23.54
C GLU A 217 5.28 10.14 -23.88
N GLU A 218 4.73 11.34 -24.05
CA GLU A 218 3.28 11.55 -24.17
C GLU A 218 2.65 10.79 -25.35
N ASP A 219 3.35 10.71 -26.48
CA ASP A 219 2.90 10.01 -27.67
C ASP A 219 2.97 8.47 -27.54
N LYS A 220 3.78 7.94 -26.60
CA LYS A 220 3.89 6.50 -26.32
C LYS A 220 2.87 6.00 -25.29
N LYS A 221 2.36 6.88 -24.42
CA LYS A 221 1.38 6.51 -23.38
C LYS A 221 0.14 5.85 -23.96
N SER A 222 -0.41 6.41 -25.04
CA SER A 222 -1.62 5.89 -25.68
C SER A 222 -1.41 4.49 -26.26
N VAL A 223 -0.26 4.24 -26.87
CA VAL A 223 0.12 2.95 -27.45
C VAL A 223 0.29 1.90 -26.35
N PHE A 224 0.99 2.25 -25.27
CA PHE A 224 1.19 1.37 -24.11
C PHE A 224 -0.14 1.02 -23.43
N ILE A 225 -1.01 2.01 -23.20
CA ILE A 225 -2.34 1.80 -22.61
C ILE A 225 -3.20 0.89 -23.50
N THR A 226 -3.17 1.10 -24.81
CA THR A 226 -3.98 0.32 -25.77
C THR A 226 -3.57 -1.14 -25.72
N GLU A 227 -2.28 -1.42 -25.78
CA GLU A 227 -1.75 -2.78 -25.71
C GLU A 227 -2.05 -3.44 -24.36
N TYR A 228 -1.87 -2.69 -23.26
CA TYR A 228 -2.20 -3.19 -21.94
C TYR A 228 -3.68 -3.61 -21.83
N LYS A 229 -4.60 -2.82 -22.37
CA LYS A 229 -6.02 -3.17 -22.45
C LYS A 229 -6.29 -4.38 -23.33
N THR A 230 -5.58 -4.54 -24.44
CA THR A 230 -5.66 -5.73 -25.31
C THR A 230 -5.30 -6.99 -24.54
N ARG A 231 -4.16 -6.99 -23.85
CA ARG A 231 -3.73 -8.16 -23.05
C ARG A 231 -4.67 -8.48 -21.89
N ILE A 232 -5.28 -7.48 -21.26
CA ILE A 232 -6.35 -7.71 -20.28
C ILE A 232 -7.52 -8.47 -20.93
N LYS A 233 -7.96 -8.08 -22.14
CA LYS A 233 -9.06 -8.78 -22.84
C LYS A 233 -8.68 -10.21 -23.22
N GLU A 234 -7.43 -10.45 -23.62
CA GLU A 234 -6.94 -11.79 -23.97
C GLU A 234 -6.84 -12.71 -22.74
N GLN A 235 -6.40 -12.16 -21.61
CA GLN A 235 -6.29 -12.92 -20.36
C GLN A 235 -7.65 -13.25 -19.74
N PHE A 236 -8.62 -12.33 -19.85
CA PHE A 236 -9.96 -12.48 -19.30
C PHE A 236 -10.99 -12.74 -20.41
N THR A 237 -11.08 -13.99 -20.85
CA THR A 237 -11.90 -14.40 -22.01
C THR A 237 -13.41 -14.51 -21.75
N LYS A 238 -13.85 -14.39 -20.49
CA LYS A 238 -15.27 -14.45 -20.08
C LYS A 238 -15.57 -13.38 -19.04
N PHE A 239 -16.73 -12.74 -19.19
CA PHE A 239 -17.26 -11.76 -18.24
C PHE A 239 -18.65 -12.17 -17.72
N PRO A 240 -19.01 -11.85 -16.45
CA PRO A 240 -18.18 -11.14 -15.48
C PRO A 240 -16.94 -11.93 -15.07
N ALA A 241 -15.83 -11.22 -14.87
CA ALA A 241 -14.53 -11.79 -14.54
C ALA A 241 -14.16 -11.50 -13.09
N ILE A 242 -13.44 -12.42 -12.45
CA ILE A 242 -12.93 -12.22 -11.09
C ILE A 242 -11.47 -11.78 -11.14
N TYR A 243 -11.16 -10.64 -10.54
CA TYR A 243 -9.79 -10.22 -10.23
C TYR A 243 -9.52 -10.40 -8.74
N SER A 244 -8.61 -11.31 -8.41
CA SER A 244 -8.19 -11.60 -7.04
C SER A 244 -7.30 -10.48 -6.50
N PHE A 245 -7.88 -9.44 -5.90
CA PHE A 245 -7.11 -8.35 -5.27
C PHE A 245 -6.42 -8.88 -4.01
N LYS A 246 -5.21 -9.42 -4.16
CA LYS A 246 -4.45 -10.05 -3.07
C LYS A 246 -3.73 -9.02 -2.21
N ARG A 247 -3.87 -9.15 -0.90
CA ARG A 247 -3.18 -8.36 0.12
C ARG A 247 -2.47 -9.26 1.12
N ILE A 248 -1.26 -8.88 1.49
CA ILE A 248 -0.60 -9.38 2.68
C ILE A 248 -0.94 -8.46 3.86
N LEU A 249 -1.32 -9.06 4.99
CA LEU A 249 -1.53 -8.39 6.27
C LEU A 249 -0.52 -8.98 7.24
N LEU A 250 0.21 -8.10 7.93
CA LEU A 250 1.28 -8.41 8.85
C LEU A 250 0.98 -7.73 10.19
N TYR A 251 0.89 -8.52 11.25
CA TYR A 251 0.73 -8.03 12.61
C TYR A 251 1.68 -8.74 13.58
N GLY A 252 2.17 -8.02 14.58
CA GLY A 252 2.92 -8.57 15.71
C GLY A 252 3.09 -7.55 16.83
N ARG A 253 3.45 -8.02 18.03
CA ARG A 253 3.75 -7.16 19.18
C ARG A 253 5.21 -7.24 19.56
N LYS A 254 5.82 -6.14 19.99
CA LYS A 254 7.21 -6.10 20.41
C LYS A 254 7.36 -6.70 21.81
N MET A 255 8.26 -7.67 21.97
CA MET A 255 8.65 -8.22 23.27
C MET A 255 9.45 -7.24 24.13
#